data_AF-W4UZW5-F1
#
_entry.id   AF-W4UZW5-F1
#
_cell.length_a   1.000
_cell.length_b   1.000
_cell.length_c   1.000
_cell.angle_alpha   90.00
_cell.angle_beta   90.00
_cell.angle_gamma   90.00
#
_symmetry.space_group_name_H-M   'P 1'
#
loop_
_entity.id
_entity.type
_entity.pdbx_description
1 polymer ?
#
loop_
_entity_poly.entity_id
_entity_poly.type
_entity_poly.pdbx_seq_one_letter_code
_entity_poly.pdbx_strand_id
1 'polypeptide(L)'
;MKRNKKHTIFGILFSMLTIAVITSCSDWTDVESVDLDQANIANKNPELYAKYLNNLREYKKSDHTLVYVWFDNSEKTPFTRAQHIIDLPDSVDIVGMIHPDNLTDWELKEMAKIRTDKATKVIYSIDFESIKAAYNTKLELATEEEPVSESFVSFLIDSLGYSLSLANKYDYDGICITYAANPAYICVPMN
;
A
#
# COMPACT_ATOMS: atom_id res chain seq x y z
N MET A 1 -56.78 -37.86 41.56
CA MET A 1 -55.63 -36.94 41.40
C MET A 1 -55.71 -36.29 40.02
N LYS A 2 -56.34 -35.10 39.89
CA LYS A 2 -56.51 -34.39 38.60
C LYS A 2 -55.23 -33.59 38.32
N ARG A 3 -54.37 -34.05 37.41
CA ARG A 3 -53.23 -33.27 36.93
C ARG A 3 -53.71 -32.29 35.85
N ASN A 4 -53.34 -31.03 36.04
CA ASN A 4 -54.07 -29.87 35.59
C ASN A 4 -53.62 -29.47 34.16
N LYS A 5 -54.23 -30.06 33.11
CA LYS A 5 -53.86 -29.94 31.68
C LYS A 5 -53.69 -28.49 31.16
N LYS A 6 -54.31 -27.50 31.81
CA LYS A 6 -54.23 -26.07 31.43
C LYS A 6 -52.82 -25.48 31.62
N HIS A 7 -52.07 -25.92 32.64
CA HIS A 7 -50.69 -25.44 32.86
C HIS A 7 -49.69 -26.03 31.87
N THR A 8 -49.98 -27.23 31.33
CA THR A 8 -49.14 -27.89 30.31
C THR A 8 -49.28 -27.20 28.95
N ILE A 9 -50.48 -26.79 28.55
CA ILE A 9 -50.71 -26.06 27.28
C ILE A 9 -50.13 -24.64 27.36
N PHE A 10 -50.28 -23.95 28.49
CA PHE A 10 -49.69 -22.62 28.69
C PHE A 10 -48.16 -22.66 28.70
N GLY A 11 -47.55 -23.69 29.31
CA GLY A 11 -46.10 -23.89 29.28
C GLY A 11 -45.55 -24.19 27.87
N ILE A 12 -46.28 -24.96 27.07
CA ILE A 12 -45.89 -25.25 25.67
C ILE A 12 -45.97 -23.99 24.80
N LEU A 13 -47.04 -23.20 24.93
CA LEU A 13 -47.22 -21.97 24.16
C LEU A 13 -46.20 -20.89 24.54
N PHE A 14 -45.83 -20.79 25.82
CA PHE A 14 -44.77 -19.91 26.30
C PHE A 14 -43.38 -20.36 25.80
N SER A 15 -43.13 -21.68 25.72
CA SER A 15 -41.86 -22.21 25.20
C SER A 15 -41.66 -21.99 23.69
N MET A 16 -42.74 -22.02 22.89
CA MET A 16 -42.68 -21.71 21.46
C MET A 16 -42.42 -20.22 21.21
N LEU A 17 -43.01 -19.34 22.03
CA LEU A 17 -42.77 -17.89 21.94
C LEU A 17 -41.32 -17.54 22.28
N THR A 18 -40.72 -18.20 23.27
CA THR A 18 -39.31 -17.97 23.62
C THR A 18 -38.34 -18.41 22.53
N ILE A 19 -38.63 -19.49 21.78
CA ILE A 19 -37.75 -19.96 20.69
C ILE A 19 -37.79 -19.00 19.49
N ALA A 20 -38.97 -18.42 19.17
CA ALA A 20 -39.10 -17.48 18.06
C ALA A 20 -38.34 -16.15 18.27
N VAL A 21 -38.17 -15.71 19.53
CA VAL A 21 -37.44 -14.47 19.83
C VAL A 21 -35.92 -14.65 19.63
N ILE A 22 -35.38 -15.84 19.94
CA ILE A 22 -33.93 -16.12 19.81
C ILE A 22 -33.50 -16.26 18.34
N THR A 23 -34.34 -16.82 17.47
CA THR A 23 -34.02 -16.97 16.04
C THR A 23 -34.20 -15.67 15.25
N SER A 24 -34.99 -14.73 15.74
CA SER A 24 -35.12 -13.38 15.13
C SER A 24 -34.01 -12.41 15.52
N CYS A 25 -33.26 -12.71 16.59
CA CYS A 25 -32.13 -11.89 17.03
C CYS A 25 -30.80 -12.26 16.35
N SER A 26 -30.67 -13.45 15.76
CA SER A 26 -29.43 -13.84 15.06
C SER A 26 -29.25 -13.10 13.73
N ASP A 27 -30.35 -12.75 13.05
CA ASP A 27 -30.36 -12.06 11.75
C ASP A 27 -30.00 -10.56 11.85
N TRP A 28 -29.99 -9.98 13.07
CA TRP A 28 -29.57 -8.59 13.29
C TRP A 28 -28.10 -8.49 13.73
N THR A 29 -27.49 -9.57 14.22
CA THR A 29 -26.08 -9.53 14.64
C THR A 29 -25.10 -9.80 13.51
N ASP A 30 -25.58 -10.24 12.34
CA ASP A 30 -24.75 -10.45 11.18
C ASP A 30 -24.51 -9.12 10.44
N VAL A 31 -23.25 -8.70 10.40
CA VAL A 31 -22.82 -7.52 9.66
C VAL A 31 -22.82 -7.87 8.17
N GLU A 32 -23.95 -7.63 7.53
CA GLU A 32 -24.07 -7.64 6.08
C GLU A 32 -23.28 -6.44 5.51
N SER A 33 -22.31 -6.71 4.64
CA SER A 33 -21.65 -5.63 3.89
C SER A 33 -22.64 -5.05 2.88
N VAL A 34 -23.14 -3.84 3.15
CA VAL A 34 -23.96 -3.12 2.17
C VAL A 34 -23.05 -2.72 1.01
N ASP A 35 -23.26 -3.36 -0.14
CA ASP A 35 -22.59 -2.98 -1.38
C ASP A 35 -23.15 -1.63 -1.82
N LEU A 36 -22.41 -0.56 -1.54
CA LEU A 36 -22.78 0.77 -1.96
C LEU A 36 -22.54 0.83 -3.48
N ASP A 37 -23.60 1.10 -4.27
CA ASP A 37 -23.48 1.43 -5.70
C ASP A 37 -22.74 2.76 -5.84
N GLN A 38 -21.43 2.71 -5.63
CA GLN A 38 -20.56 3.85 -5.62
C GLN A 38 -20.45 4.28 -7.07
N ALA A 39 -21.08 5.42 -7.37
CA ALA A 39 -21.15 5.98 -8.71
C ALA A 39 -19.75 6.13 -9.31
N ASN A 40 -19.31 5.14 -10.09
CA ASN A 40 -18.02 5.15 -10.74
C ASN A 40 -18.17 5.72 -12.15
N ILE A 41 -17.58 6.89 -12.40
CA ILE A 41 -17.64 7.57 -13.69
C ILE A 41 -17.05 6.67 -14.80
N ALA A 42 -16.07 5.83 -14.48
CA ALA A 42 -15.50 4.87 -15.43
C ALA A 42 -16.57 3.90 -15.98
N ASN A 43 -17.54 3.50 -15.15
CA ASN A 43 -18.63 2.60 -15.54
C ASN A 43 -19.79 3.37 -16.18
N LYS A 44 -20.08 4.59 -15.71
CA LYS A 44 -21.22 5.38 -16.20
C LYS A 44 -20.96 6.08 -17.54
N ASN A 45 -19.72 6.51 -17.79
CA ASN A 45 -19.33 7.15 -19.04
C ASN A 45 -17.87 6.83 -19.39
N PRO A 46 -17.61 5.65 -19.99
CA PRO A 46 -16.26 5.19 -20.28
C PRO A 46 -15.51 6.09 -21.27
N GLU A 47 -16.22 6.68 -22.24
CA GLU A 47 -15.61 7.60 -23.23
C GLU A 47 -15.10 8.88 -22.56
N LEU A 48 -15.93 9.51 -21.71
CA LEU A 48 -15.53 10.70 -20.97
C LEU A 48 -14.36 10.40 -20.03
N TYR A 49 -14.39 9.25 -19.35
CA TYR A 49 -13.31 8.84 -18.47
C TYR A 49 -12.00 8.60 -19.22
N ALA A 50 -12.04 7.92 -20.38
CA ALA A 50 -10.86 7.74 -21.22
C ALA A 50 -10.28 9.07 -21.71
N LYS A 51 -11.14 10.03 -22.09
CA LYS A 51 -10.72 11.38 -22.46
C LYS A 51 -10.06 12.13 -21.30
N TYR A 52 -10.61 12.00 -20.09
CA TYR A 52 -10.02 12.58 -18.89
C TYR A 52 -8.61 12.01 -18.61
N LEU A 53 -8.43 10.68 -18.63
CA LEU A 53 -7.11 10.07 -18.45
C LEU A 53 -6.13 10.51 -19.54
N ASN A 54 -6.59 10.65 -20.78
CA ASN A 54 -5.73 11.17 -21.85
C ASN A 54 -5.27 12.60 -21.57
N ASN A 55 -6.18 13.49 -21.18
CA ASN A 55 -5.84 14.87 -20.84
C ASN A 55 -4.86 14.95 -19.65
N LEU A 56 -5.03 14.07 -18.66
CA LEU A 56 -4.11 13.98 -17.52
C LEU A 56 -2.69 13.59 -17.97
N ARG A 57 -2.57 12.58 -18.83
CA ARG A 57 -1.26 12.18 -19.38
C ARG A 57 -0.62 13.28 -20.22
N GLU A 58 -1.40 13.99 -21.03
CA GLU A 58 -0.88 15.12 -21.81
C GLU A 58 -0.44 16.29 -20.92
N TYR A 59 -1.18 16.57 -19.84
CA TYR A 59 -0.77 17.56 -18.84
C TYR A 59 0.59 17.20 -18.22
N LYS A 60 0.78 15.95 -17.78
CA LYS A 60 2.07 15.52 -17.18
C LYS A 60 3.25 15.47 -18.14
N LYS A 61 3.00 15.50 -19.45
CA LYS A 61 4.05 15.66 -20.47
C LYS A 61 4.39 17.12 -20.75
N SER A 62 3.49 18.05 -20.42
CA SER A 62 3.70 19.49 -20.62
C SER A 62 4.63 20.08 -19.55
N ASP A 63 5.08 21.31 -19.74
CA ASP A 63 5.86 22.01 -18.74
C ASP A 63 4.96 22.42 -17.55
N HIS A 64 5.28 21.92 -16.36
CA HIS A 64 4.55 22.19 -15.13
C HIS A 64 5.46 21.94 -13.91
N THR A 65 5.03 22.40 -12.73
CA THR A 65 5.73 22.10 -11.48
C THR A 65 5.51 20.64 -11.11
N LEU A 66 6.61 19.88 -11.02
CA LEU A 66 6.56 18.47 -10.62
C LEU A 66 6.28 18.33 -9.13
N VAL A 67 5.39 17.41 -8.79
CA VAL A 67 5.06 17.03 -7.42
C VAL A 67 5.58 15.63 -7.10
N TYR A 68 6.44 15.57 -6.10
CA TYR A 68 7.00 14.34 -5.55
C TYR A 68 6.35 14.03 -4.21
N VAL A 69 6.02 12.76 -3.96
CA VAL A 69 5.54 12.28 -2.67
C VAL A 69 6.26 10.99 -2.29
N TRP A 70 6.43 10.73 -1.00
CA TRP A 70 6.90 9.45 -0.50
C TRP A 70 5.73 8.69 0.12
N PHE A 71 5.58 7.44 -0.29
CA PHE A 71 4.47 6.59 0.09
C PHE A 71 4.95 5.45 0.98
N ASP A 72 4.34 5.34 2.16
CA ASP A 72 4.59 4.26 3.10
C ASP A 72 3.81 3.02 2.68
N ASN A 73 4.53 2.05 2.11
CA ASN A 73 4.02 0.75 1.72
C ASN A 73 4.47 -0.37 2.68
N SER A 74 4.63 -0.08 3.97
CA SER A 74 4.94 -1.08 5.00
C SER A 74 3.81 -2.10 5.18
N GLU A 75 2.55 -1.67 5.06
CA GLU A 75 1.40 -2.57 5.11
C GLU A 75 1.26 -3.36 3.80
N LYS A 76 1.37 -4.69 3.90
CA LYS A 76 1.29 -5.60 2.74
C LYS A 76 -0.10 -6.20 2.55
N THR A 77 -0.98 -6.05 3.54
CA THR A 77 -2.38 -6.47 3.50
C THR A 77 -3.27 -5.23 3.68
N PRO A 78 -3.70 -4.58 2.58
CA PRO A 78 -4.42 -3.33 2.68
C PRO A 78 -5.81 -3.55 3.28
N PHE A 79 -6.18 -2.67 4.20
CA PHE A 79 -7.49 -2.60 4.84
C PHE A 79 -8.14 -1.22 4.68
N THR A 80 -7.41 -0.23 4.15
CA THR A 80 -7.95 1.09 3.79
C THR A 80 -7.49 1.55 2.41
N ARG A 81 -8.27 2.45 1.81
CA ARG A 81 -7.93 3.18 0.57
C ARG A 81 -6.58 3.91 0.65
N ALA A 82 -6.19 4.38 1.84
CA ALA A 82 -4.94 5.12 2.02
C ALA A 82 -3.69 4.26 1.77
N GLN A 83 -3.82 2.94 1.72
CA GLN A 83 -2.74 1.99 1.44
C GLN A 83 -2.59 1.67 -0.05
N HIS A 84 -3.36 2.32 -0.93
CA HIS A 84 -3.35 2.11 -2.36
C HIS A 84 -2.78 3.33 -3.10
N ILE A 85 -1.72 3.13 -3.90
CA ILE A 85 -1.10 4.23 -4.67
C ILE A 85 -1.99 4.70 -5.83
N ILE A 86 -2.97 3.89 -6.23
CA ILE A 86 -3.99 4.28 -7.23
C ILE A 86 -4.92 5.41 -6.73
N ASP A 87 -5.05 5.57 -5.41
CA ASP A 87 -5.86 6.60 -4.76
C ASP A 87 -5.08 7.93 -4.54
N LEU A 88 -3.81 8.00 -4.95
CA LEU A 88 -3.05 9.26 -4.90
C LEU A 88 -3.71 10.35 -5.76
N PRO A 89 -3.63 11.63 -5.34
CA PRO A 89 -4.11 12.76 -6.13
C PRO A 89 -3.46 12.78 -7.52
N ASP A 90 -4.24 13.09 -8.55
CA ASP A 90 -3.75 13.02 -9.93
C ASP A 90 -2.65 14.03 -10.25
N SER A 91 -2.54 15.10 -9.45
CA SER A 91 -1.46 16.09 -9.51
C SER A 91 -0.11 15.57 -9.02
N VAL A 92 -0.02 14.34 -8.50
CA VAL A 92 1.25 13.71 -8.14
C VAL A 92 1.91 13.14 -9.39
N ASP A 93 3.10 13.62 -9.71
CA ASP A 93 3.86 13.17 -10.88
C ASP A 93 4.73 11.98 -10.56
N ILE A 94 5.32 11.97 -9.36
CA ILE A 94 6.31 10.98 -8.95
C ILE A 94 6.03 10.51 -7.53
N VAL A 95 5.91 9.20 -7.35
CA VAL A 95 5.77 8.55 -6.05
C VAL A 95 7.03 7.76 -5.72
N GLY A 96 7.63 8.04 -4.56
CA GLY A 96 8.73 7.29 -3.98
C GLY A 96 8.24 6.22 -3.02
N MET A 97 8.50 4.95 -3.30
CA MET A 97 8.18 3.84 -2.38
C MET A 97 9.18 3.82 -1.22
N ILE A 98 8.69 3.87 0.03
CA ILE A 98 9.54 3.83 1.23
C ILE A 98 10.13 2.43 1.45
N HIS A 99 9.38 1.38 1.12
CA HIS A 99 9.81 -0.02 1.20
C HIS A 99 9.94 -0.61 -0.22
N PRO A 100 11.09 -0.43 -0.89
CA PRO A 100 11.20 -0.70 -2.33
C PRO A 100 11.40 -2.17 -2.71
N ASP A 101 11.68 -3.05 -1.75
CA ASP A 101 11.80 -4.50 -1.96
C ASP A 101 10.61 -5.25 -1.34
N ASN A 102 10.50 -6.54 -1.63
CA ASN A 102 9.44 -7.42 -1.15
C ASN A 102 8.04 -6.88 -1.48
N LEU A 103 7.91 -6.31 -2.67
CA LEU A 103 6.63 -5.87 -3.20
C LEU A 103 5.70 -7.07 -3.42
N THR A 104 4.45 -6.89 -3.05
CA THR A 104 3.36 -7.82 -3.32
C THR A 104 2.87 -7.71 -4.76
N ASP A 105 2.19 -8.75 -5.24
CA ASP A 105 1.61 -8.75 -6.60
C ASP A 105 0.62 -7.59 -6.83
N TRP A 106 -0.06 -7.12 -5.79
CA TRP A 106 -1.02 -6.02 -5.92
C TRP A 106 -0.29 -4.66 -6.02
N GLU A 107 0.80 -4.45 -5.28
CA GLU A 107 1.64 -3.25 -5.42
C GLU A 107 2.17 -3.13 -6.84
N LEU A 108 2.68 -4.23 -7.42
CA LEU A 108 3.19 -4.25 -8.79
C LEU A 108 2.10 -3.92 -9.83
N LYS A 109 0.88 -4.43 -9.63
CA LYS A 109 -0.27 -4.09 -10.49
C LYS A 109 -0.65 -2.62 -10.39
N GLU A 110 -0.60 -2.06 -9.19
CA GLU A 110 -0.89 -0.65 -8.98
C GLU A 110 0.18 0.26 -9.58
N MET A 111 1.46 -0.09 -9.45
CA MET A 111 2.56 0.63 -10.10
C MET A 111 2.33 0.70 -11.62
N ALA A 112 2.06 -0.44 -12.24
CA ALA A 112 1.77 -0.51 -13.68
C ALA A 112 0.50 0.30 -14.05
N LYS A 113 -0.53 0.27 -13.20
CA LYS A 113 -1.79 0.98 -13.42
C LYS A 113 -1.61 2.50 -13.37
N ILE A 114 -0.97 3.05 -12.34
CA ILE A 114 -0.80 4.51 -12.23
C ILE A 114 0.15 5.05 -13.31
N ARG A 115 1.14 4.26 -13.72
CA ARG A 115 2.02 4.57 -14.85
C ARG A 115 1.23 4.66 -16.15
N THR A 116 0.39 3.66 -16.43
CA THR A 116 -0.40 3.58 -17.67
C THR A 116 -1.53 4.60 -17.71
N ASP A 117 -2.33 4.68 -16.64
CA ASP A 117 -3.55 5.47 -16.63
C ASP A 117 -3.26 6.96 -16.40
N LYS A 118 -2.41 7.25 -15.41
CA LYS A 118 -2.20 8.59 -14.86
C LYS A 118 -0.83 9.20 -15.18
N ALA A 119 0.04 8.49 -15.91
CA ALA A 119 1.44 8.89 -16.17
C ALA A 119 2.22 9.26 -14.90
N THR A 120 1.87 8.68 -13.75
CA THR A 120 2.63 8.82 -12.51
C THR A 120 3.80 7.85 -12.52
N LYS A 121 5.02 8.36 -12.30
CA LYS A 121 6.23 7.53 -12.21
C LYS A 121 6.42 7.03 -10.79
N VAL A 122 7.00 5.83 -10.66
CA VAL A 122 7.31 5.19 -9.39
C VAL A 122 8.82 5.06 -9.24
N ILE A 123 9.36 5.63 -8.18
CA ILE A 123 10.78 5.59 -7.84
C ILE A 123 10.97 5.04 -6.42
N TYR A 124 12.22 4.91 -5.98
CA TYR A 124 12.56 4.71 -4.58
C TYR A 124 13.83 5.48 -4.22
N SER A 125 14.10 5.60 -2.92
CA SER A 125 15.27 6.33 -2.42
C SER A 125 16.39 5.40 -1.96
N ILE A 126 17.64 5.77 -2.26
CA ILE A 126 18.86 5.19 -1.72
C ILE A 126 19.48 6.26 -0.81
N ASP A 127 19.46 5.98 0.49
CA ASP A 127 19.87 6.95 1.51
C ASP A 127 21.22 6.58 2.11
N PHE A 128 22.21 7.44 1.91
CA PHE A 128 23.57 7.20 2.40
C PHE A 128 23.63 7.12 3.92
N GLU A 129 22.89 7.97 4.63
CA GLU A 129 22.91 7.96 6.10
C GLU A 129 22.29 6.68 6.66
N SER A 130 21.27 6.13 5.99
CA SER A 130 20.65 4.85 6.34
C SER A 130 21.60 3.69 6.11
N ILE A 131 22.36 3.66 5.00
CA ILE A 131 23.40 2.66 4.76
C ILE A 131 24.50 2.78 5.83
N LYS A 132 24.95 3.99 6.13
CA LYS A 132 25.97 4.24 7.17
C LYS A 132 25.48 3.82 8.56
N ALA A 133 24.22 4.11 8.89
CA ALA A 133 23.60 3.69 10.15
C ALA A 133 23.53 2.16 10.24
N ALA A 134 23.14 1.47 9.15
CA ALA A 134 23.13 0.01 9.12
C ALA A 134 24.52 -0.61 9.37
N TYR A 135 25.57 -0.02 8.79
CA TYR A 135 26.95 -0.45 9.07
C TYR A 135 27.36 -0.21 10.52
N ASN A 136 27.05 0.96 11.07
CA ASN A 136 27.35 1.27 12.48
C ASN A 136 26.63 0.31 13.43
N THR A 137 25.36 0.01 13.18
CA THR A 137 24.62 -1.01 13.95
C THR A 137 25.30 -2.37 13.87
N LYS A 138 25.82 -2.76 12.69
CA LYS A 138 26.59 -4.01 12.54
C LYS A 138 27.85 -4.01 13.40
N LEU A 139 28.57 -2.88 13.48
CA LEU A 139 29.74 -2.73 14.35
C LEU A 139 29.37 -2.80 15.84
N GLU A 140 28.27 -2.18 16.24
CA GLU A 140 27.79 -2.17 17.64
C GLU A 140 27.33 -3.56 18.11
N LEU A 141 26.80 -4.38 17.20
CA LEU A 141 26.36 -5.75 17.47
C LEU A 141 27.49 -6.78 17.35
N ALA A 142 28.69 -6.37 16.92
CA ALA A 142 29.83 -7.26 16.76
C ALA A 142 30.26 -7.85 18.11
N THR A 143 30.53 -9.16 18.12
CA THR A 143 31.08 -9.84 19.30
C THR A 143 32.51 -10.29 19.01
N GLU A 144 33.25 -10.71 20.04
CA GLU A 144 34.59 -11.30 19.85
C GLU A 144 34.53 -12.59 19.00
N GLU A 145 33.43 -13.33 19.06
CA GLU A 145 33.20 -14.57 18.29
C GLU A 145 32.74 -14.29 16.85
N GLU A 146 32.01 -13.19 16.64
CA GLU A 146 31.52 -12.74 15.34
C GLU A 146 31.94 -11.27 15.07
N PRO A 147 33.23 -11.02 14.78
CA PRO A 147 33.70 -9.68 14.49
C PRO A 147 33.29 -9.24 13.07
N VAL A 148 33.01 -7.94 12.91
CA VAL A 148 32.83 -7.36 11.58
C VAL A 148 34.19 -7.23 10.90
N SER A 149 34.45 -8.09 9.93
CA SER A 149 35.69 -8.11 9.16
C SER A 149 35.64 -7.27 7.88
N GLU A 150 34.44 -6.89 7.43
CA GLU A 150 34.25 -6.09 6.23
C GLU A 150 34.52 -4.60 6.49
N SER A 151 35.13 -3.93 5.51
CA SER A 151 35.26 -2.47 5.54
C SER A 151 33.94 -1.79 5.18
N PHE A 152 33.75 -0.56 5.68
CA PHE A 152 32.60 0.27 5.29
C PHE A 152 32.47 0.43 3.77
N VAL A 153 33.59 0.57 3.04
CA VAL A 153 33.57 0.71 1.57
C VAL A 153 33.02 -0.54 0.90
N SER A 154 33.40 -1.73 1.37
CA SER A 154 32.85 -2.99 0.86
C SER A 154 31.36 -3.08 1.12
N PHE A 155 30.94 -2.82 2.37
CA PHE A 155 29.53 -2.82 2.75
C PHE A 155 28.70 -1.82 1.92
N LEU A 156 29.24 -0.64 1.65
CA LEU A 156 28.59 0.38 0.82
C LEU A 156 28.44 -0.09 -0.63
N ILE A 157 29.47 -0.72 -1.21
CA ILE A 157 29.42 -1.28 -2.56
C ILE A 157 28.35 -2.36 -2.65
N ASP A 158 28.31 -3.27 -1.68
CA ASP A 158 27.34 -4.37 -1.65
C ASP A 158 25.92 -3.84 -1.47
N SER A 159 25.72 -2.89 -0.54
CA SER A 159 24.44 -2.24 -0.28
C SER A 159 23.92 -1.50 -1.51
N LEU A 160 24.80 -0.73 -2.18
CA LEU A 160 24.43 0.00 -3.39
C LEU A 160 24.14 -0.96 -4.55
N GLY A 161 24.93 -2.02 -4.71
CA GLY A 161 24.71 -3.06 -5.72
C GLY A 161 23.35 -3.73 -5.56
N TYR A 162 23.00 -4.08 -4.32
CA TYR A 162 21.67 -4.59 -3.99
C TYR A 162 20.57 -3.55 -4.27
N SER A 163 20.70 -2.32 -3.78
CA SER A 163 19.69 -1.28 -4.00
C SER A 163 19.46 -1.05 -5.49
N LEU A 164 20.52 -0.86 -6.29
CA LEU A 164 20.42 -0.66 -7.74
C LEU A 164 19.78 -1.86 -8.46
N SER A 165 19.97 -3.08 -7.96
CA SER A 165 19.33 -4.27 -8.54
C SER A 165 17.80 -4.24 -8.46
N LEU A 166 17.23 -3.54 -7.45
CA LEU A 166 15.79 -3.43 -7.25
C LEU A 166 15.10 -2.69 -8.40
N ALA A 167 15.80 -1.75 -9.04
CA ALA A 167 15.27 -0.99 -10.16
C ALA A 167 14.78 -1.90 -11.29
N ASN A 168 15.65 -2.79 -11.76
CA ASN A 168 15.34 -3.73 -12.83
C ASN A 168 14.42 -4.87 -12.34
N LYS A 169 14.55 -5.28 -11.06
CA LYS A 169 13.74 -6.34 -10.47
C LYS A 169 12.23 -5.98 -10.48
N TYR A 170 11.90 -4.72 -10.24
CA TYR A 170 10.52 -4.26 -10.04
C TYR A 170 10.04 -3.21 -11.04
N ASP A 171 10.81 -2.92 -12.09
CA ASP A 171 10.44 -1.95 -13.13
C ASP A 171 10.15 -0.56 -12.55
N TYR A 172 11.07 -0.06 -11.71
CA TYR A 172 11.03 1.31 -11.20
C TYR A 172 11.46 2.31 -12.29
N ASP A 173 10.79 3.45 -12.35
CA ASP A 173 11.07 4.52 -13.32
C ASP A 173 12.34 5.33 -12.99
N GLY A 174 12.95 5.09 -11.84
CA GLY A 174 14.14 5.79 -11.39
C GLY A 174 14.47 5.58 -9.92
N ILE A 175 15.54 6.25 -9.50
CA ILE A 175 16.04 6.27 -8.13
C ILE A 175 16.22 7.70 -7.64
N CYS A 176 16.11 7.90 -6.33
CA CYS A 176 16.53 9.14 -5.70
C CYS A 176 17.65 8.88 -4.71
N ILE A 177 18.76 9.59 -4.84
CA ILE A 177 19.90 9.48 -3.93
C ILE A 177 19.82 10.64 -2.94
N THR A 178 19.89 10.32 -1.65
CA THR A 178 19.83 11.30 -0.57
C THR A 178 21.11 11.31 0.25
N TYR A 179 21.57 12.53 0.58
CA TYR A 179 22.79 12.76 1.33
C TYR A 179 22.61 13.98 2.26
N ALA A 180 22.95 13.83 3.54
CA ALA A 180 22.57 14.81 4.56
C ALA A 180 23.45 16.07 4.64
N ALA A 181 24.61 16.14 3.96
CA ALA A 181 25.49 17.31 4.07
C ALA A 181 24.90 18.60 3.47
N ASN A 182 23.84 18.46 2.67
CA ASN A 182 22.97 19.53 2.18
C ASN A 182 21.64 18.83 1.80
N PRO A 183 20.44 19.22 2.29
CA PRO A 183 19.19 18.50 2.02
C PRO A 183 18.76 18.64 0.54
N ALA A 184 19.56 18.07 -0.34
CA ALA A 184 19.38 18.03 -1.77
C ALA A 184 19.04 16.58 -2.14
N TYR A 185 17.85 16.41 -2.71
CA TYR A 185 17.42 15.16 -3.32
C TYR A 185 17.95 15.13 -4.75
N ILE A 186 18.77 14.13 -5.09
CA ILE A 186 19.22 13.92 -6.46
C ILE A 186 18.44 12.74 -7.03
N CYS A 187 17.33 13.03 -7.71
CA CYS A 187 16.53 11.99 -8.36
C CYS A 187 16.95 11.82 -9.84
N VAL A 188 17.27 10.59 -10.22
CA VAL A 188 17.76 10.21 -11.55
C VAL A 188 16.75 9.25 -12.18
N PRO A 189 16.19 9.56 -13.36
CA PRO A 189 15.34 8.63 -14.08
C PRO A 189 16.16 7.44 -14.57
N MET A 190 15.54 6.25 -14.61
CA MET A 190 16.12 5.08 -15.26
C MET A 190 15.48 4.92 -16.63
N ASN A 191 16.31 4.81 -17.66
CA ASN A 191 15.89 4.68 -19.06
C ASN A 191 15.43 3.25 -19.37
#